data_AF-A0A0A1TPH0-F1
#
_entry.id   AF-A0A0A1TPH0-F1
#
_cell.length_a   1.000
_cell.length_b   1.000
_cell.length_c   1.000
_cell.angle_alpha   90.00
_cell.angle_beta   90.00
_cell.angle_gamma   90.00
#
_symmetry.space_group_name_H-M   'P 1'
#
loop_
_entity.id
_entity.type
_entity.pdbx_description
1 polymer ?
#
loop_
_entity_poly.entity_id
_entity_poly.type
_entity_poly.pdbx_seq_one_letter_code
_entity_poly.pdbx_strand_id
1 'polypeptide(L)'
;MKFTVAAAAVAALTSTAEAVTHREAYATIYNETPDPILSVSLLHKYSDNYKNHQEYAVIQPNGVAAYPFCRVDYNTGFGTTGRDWWAVSWYTQDLKNYCYTDPNNFRGFFDVVDHVAPGLITAVVAVAAAVITEGDIDSAQKAGELAWATTNGLFNTEGTKGYKQHILRSDDGQRFIDFHIKANGGVEIRSPSGVSNTKYTCRSTNI
;
A
#
# COMPACT_ATOMS: atom_id res chain seq x y z
N MET A 1 74.28 5.48 1.63
CA MET A 1 72.93 5.31 1.03
C MET A 1 71.93 5.25 2.18
N LYS A 2 71.21 6.34 2.48
CA LYS A 2 70.24 6.41 3.57
C LYS A 2 68.84 6.26 2.96
N PHE A 3 68.12 5.20 3.35
CA PHE A 3 66.73 5.01 2.95
C PHE A 3 65.83 5.69 3.98
N THR A 4 65.13 6.75 3.55
CA THR A 4 64.07 7.39 4.34
C THR A 4 62.76 6.74 3.96
N VAL A 5 62.09 6.08 4.90
CA VAL A 5 60.75 5.53 4.69
C VAL A 5 59.74 6.65 4.94
N ALA A 6 59.00 7.04 3.91
CA ALA A 6 57.88 7.97 4.05
C ALA A 6 56.69 7.20 4.64
N ALA A 7 56.22 7.62 5.82
CA ALA A 7 54.96 7.16 6.39
C ALA A 7 53.81 7.84 5.62
N ALA A 8 53.03 7.05 4.87
CA ALA A 8 51.79 7.53 4.28
C ALA A 8 50.73 7.63 5.39
N ALA A 9 50.27 8.85 5.67
CA ALA A 9 49.10 9.07 6.51
C ALA A 9 47.86 8.59 5.76
N VAL A 10 47.20 7.54 6.26
CA VAL A 10 45.88 7.13 5.80
C VAL A 10 44.88 8.11 6.42
N ALA A 11 44.30 8.96 5.58
CA ALA A 11 43.18 9.81 6.00
C ALA A 11 41.97 8.92 6.30
N ALA A 12 41.56 8.88 7.57
CA ALA A 12 40.30 8.25 7.94
C ALA A 12 39.13 9.06 7.32
N LEU A 13 38.40 8.43 6.41
CA LEU A 13 37.11 8.94 5.94
C LEU A 13 36.14 8.89 7.13
N THR A 14 35.93 10.03 7.77
CA THR A 14 34.83 10.21 8.71
C THR A 14 33.53 10.17 7.93
N SER A 15 32.83 9.04 7.98
CA SER A 15 31.42 8.96 7.60
C SER A 15 30.66 9.90 8.54
N THR A 16 30.16 11.01 8.01
CA THR A 16 29.12 11.77 8.69
C THR A 16 27.89 10.87 8.71
N ALA A 17 27.52 10.36 9.88
CA ALA A 17 26.22 9.72 10.05
C ALA A 17 25.16 10.76 9.69
N GLU A 18 24.48 10.58 8.56
CA GLU A 18 23.33 11.43 8.24
C GLU A 18 22.29 11.25 9.35
N ALA A 19 21.86 12.35 9.96
CA ALA A 19 20.84 12.33 11.00
C ALA A 19 19.51 11.74 10.49
N VAL A 20 19.28 11.85 9.18
CA VAL A 20 18.13 11.28 8.47
C VAL A 20 18.64 10.57 7.22
N THR A 21 18.28 9.31 7.06
CA THR A 21 18.57 8.49 5.88
C THR A 21 17.25 8.16 5.19
N HIS A 22 17.14 8.58 3.93
CA HIS A 22 16.07 8.18 3.02
C HIS A 22 16.20 6.70 2.64
N ARG A 23 15.08 5.98 2.60
CA ARG A 23 15.01 4.57 2.26
C ARG A 23 13.78 4.28 1.41
N GLU A 24 13.88 3.21 0.64
CA GLU A 24 12.77 2.66 -0.11
C GLU A 24 12.45 1.24 0.38
N ALA A 25 11.20 0.81 0.23
CA ALA A 25 10.76 -0.57 0.41
C ALA A 25 9.71 -0.93 -0.66
N TYR A 26 9.31 -2.19 -0.72
CA TYR A 26 8.35 -2.71 -1.71
C TYR A 26 7.14 -3.31 -1.01
N ALA A 27 5.99 -2.69 -1.11
CA ALA A 27 4.76 -3.21 -0.53
C ALA A 27 3.95 -4.03 -1.56
N THR A 28 3.34 -5.12 -1.10
CA THR A 28 2.47 -5.97 -1.92
C THR A 28 1.31 -6.52 -1.09
N ILE A 29 0.27 -7.01 -1.78
CA ILE A 29 -0.94 -7.57 -1.18
C ILE A 29 -1.05 -9.04 -1.53
N TYR A 30 -1.38 -9.84 -0.52
CA TYR A 30 -1.76 -11.24 -0.61
C TYR A 30 -3.25 -11.35 -0.31
N ASN A 31 -4.02 -11.84 -1.28
CA ASN A 31 -5.44 -12.15 -1.07
C ASN A 31 -5.58 -13.59 -0.53
N GLU A 32 -5.81 -13.71 0.78
CA GLU A 32 -6.14 -14.96 1.46
C GLU A 32 -7.63 -15.06 1.80
N THR A 33 -8.47 -14.32 1.08
CA THR A 33 -9.92 -14.53 1.06
C THR A 33 -10.28 -15.59 0.01
N PRO A 34 -11.47 -16.22 0.07
CA PRO A 34 -11.83 -17.28 -0.87
C PRO A 34 -12.09 -16.76 -2.30
N ASP A 35 -12.39 -15.47 -2.45
CA ASP A 35 -12.84 -14.88 -3.71
C ASP A 35 -11.82 -13.85 -4.25
N PRO A 36 -11.75 -13.62 -5.57
CA PRO A 36 -11.04 -12.50 -6.14
C PRO A 36 -11.54 -11.16 -5.56
N ILE A 37 -10.61 -10.22 -5.37
CA ILE A 37 -10.93 -8.84 -5.02
C ILE A 37 -10.59 -7.93 -6.20
N LEU A 38 -11.41 -6.90 -6.40
CA LEU A 38 -11.36 -6.02 -7.57
C LEU A 38 -11.02 -4.59 -7.17
N SER A 39 -10.48 -3.83 -8.12
CA SER A 39 -10.23 -2.39 -7.99
C SER A 39 -9.57 -2.04 -6.67
N VAL A 40 -8.44 -2.70 -6.41
CA VAL A 40 -7.71 -2.63 -5.14
C VAL A 40 -6.80 -1.42 -5.15
N SER A 41 -6.77 -0.70 -4.03
CA SER A 41 -5.88 0.42 -3.77
C SER A 41 -5.01 0.13 -2.56
N LEU A 42 -3.69 0.22 -2.72
CA LEU A 42 -2.71 0.25 -1.64
C LEU A 42 -2.17 1.67 -1.51
N LEU A 43 -2.22 2.22 -0.28
CA LEU A 43 -1.80 3.58 0.01
C LEU A 43 -0.78 3.59 1.14
N HIS A 44 0.27 4.38 0.99
CA HIS A 44 1.26 4.70 2.02
C HIS A 44 1.46 6.21 2.09
N LYS A 45 1.52 6.72 3.32
CA LYS A 45 1.93 8.10 3.63
C LYS A 45 3.00 8.03 4.72
N TYR A 46 4.21 8.49 4.42
CA TYR A 46 5.22 8.77 5.44
C TYR A 46 5.05 10.21 5.92
N SER A 47 4.26 10.38 6.97
CA SER A 47 3.80 11.70 7.44
C SER A 47 3.37 12.58 6.25
N ASP A 48 3.88 13.81 6.14
CA ASP A 48 3.55 14.74 5.06
C ASP A 48 4.66 14.80 3.98
N ASN A 49 5.66 13.92 4.07
CA ASN A 49 6.86 13.99 3.23
C ASN A 49 6.72 13.17 1.95
N TYR A 50 6.19 11.94 2.07
CA TYR A 50 6.05 11.01 0.97
C TYR A 50 4.66 10.41 0.94
N LYS A 51 4.12 10.25 -0.26
CA LYS A 51 2.85 9.59 -0.50
C LYS A 51 3.01 8.66 -1.71
N ASN A 52 2.73 7.39 -1.51
CA ASN A 52 2.95 6.34 -2.50
C ASN A 52 1.69 5.49 -2.61
N HIS A 53 1.32 5.08 -3.82
CA HIS A 53 0.20 4.16 -4.04
C HIS A 53 0.50 3.12 -5.08
N GLN A 54 -0.34 2.09 -5.08
CA GLN A 54 -0.45 1.16 -6.19
C GLN A 54 -1.90 0.66 -6.29
N GLU A 55 -2.40 0.70 -7.52
CA GLU A 55 -3.70 0.14 -7.88
C GLU A 55 -3.54 -1.24 -8.52
N TYR A 56 -4.54 -2.10 -8.31
CA TYR A 56 -4.65 -3.40 -8.96
C TYR A 56 -6.07 -3.60 -9.48
N ALA A 57 -6.20 -4.02 -10.74
CA ALA A 57 -7.50 -4.35 -11.33
C ALA A 57 -8.17 -5.52 -10.62
N VAL A 58 -7.39 -6.58 -10.38
CA VAL A 58 -7.83 -7.80 -9.69
C VAL A 58 -6.67 -8.40 -8.90
N ILE A 59 -6.96 -8.95 -7.73
CA ILE A 59 -6.06 -9.84 -7.01
C ILE A 59 -6.79 -11.16 -6.80
N GLN A 60 -6.29 -12.20 -7.47
CA GLN A 60 -6.84 -13.55 -7.40
C GLN A 60 -6.67 -14.13 -5.98
N PRO A 61 -7.56 -15.04 -5.55
CA PRO A 61 -7.42 -15.70 -4.25
C PRO A 61 -6.20 -16.64 -4.24
N ASN A 62 -5.97 -17.28 -3.09
CA ASN A 62 -4.91 -18.27 -2.84
C ASN A 62 -3.53 -17.72 -2.44
N GLY A 63 -3.44 -16.47 -2.00
CA GLY A 63 -2.22 -15.94 -1.40
C GLY A 63 -1.06 -15.78 -2.38
N VAL A 64 -1.36 -15.45 -3.64
CA VAL A 64 -0.34 -14.97 -4.59
C VAL A 64 -0.14 -13.47 -4.37
N ALA A 65 1.12 -13.04 -4.37
CA ALA A 65 1.47 -11.63 -4.23
C ALA A 65 0.98 -10.83 -5.46
N ALA A 66 0.38 -9.68 -5.21
CA ALA A 66 -0.03 -8.75 -6.25
C ALA A 66 1.18 -8.08 -6.92
N TYR A 67 1.04 -7.82 -8.22
CA TYR A 67 2.06 -7.14 -9.03
C TYR A 67 1.40 -6.04 -9.89
N PRO A 68 2.08 -4.89 -10.12
CA PRO A 68 3.42 -4.52 -9.65
C PRO A 68 3.49 -4.22 -8.15
N PHE A 69 4.70 -4.27 -7.58
CA PHE A 69 4.91 -3.90 -6.18
C PHE A 69 4.87 -2.38 -6.01
N CYS A 70 4.25 -1.91 -4.94
CA CYS A 70 4.24 -0.50 -4.58
C CYS A 70 5.60 -0.11 -4.00
N ARG A 71 6.39 0.69 -4.72
CA ARG A 71 7.61 1.28 -4.15
C ARG A 71 7.22 2.42 -3.22
N VAL A 72 7.67 2.32 -1.96
CA VAL A 72 7.35 3.29 -0.91
C VAL A 72 8.61 3.97 -0.39
N ASP A 73 8.50 5.25 -0.06
CA ASP A 73 9.59 6.09 0.40
C ASP A 73 9.40 6.43 1.89
N TYR A 74 10.46 6.32 2.69
CA TYR A 74 10.42 6.62 4.13
C TYR A 74 11.78 7.09 4.65
N ASN A 75 11.77 7.73 5.82
CA ASN A 75 12.99 8.19 6.48
C ASN A 75 13.26 7.42 7.77
N THR A 76 14.53 7.18 8.04
CA THR A 76 15.06 6.61 9.29
C THR A 76 16.19 7.47 9.82
N GLY A 77 16.61 7.28 11.06
CA GLY A 77 17.78 7.97 11.64
C GLY A 77 17.46 8.65 12.96
N PHE A 78 18.47 9.29 13.54
CA PHE A 78 18.35 9.96 14.83
C PHE A 78 17.58 11.28 14.67
N GLY A 79 16.39 11.36 15.29
CA GLY A 79 15.54 12.55 15.26
C GLY A 79 14.40 12.49 14.23
N THR A 80 14.26 11.42 13.45
CA THR A 80 13.07 11.23 12.59
C THR A 80 11.84 10.99 13.46
N THR A 81 10.83 11.85 13.36
CA THR A 81 9.52 11.68 14.01
C THR A 81 8.43 11.22 13.05
N GLY A 82 8.78 11.03 11.78
CA GLY A 82 7.85 10.62 10.73
C GLY A 82 7.28 9.23 11.01
N ARG A 83 6.06 9.01 10.54
CA ARG A 83 5.32 7.76 10.75
C ARG A 83 4.76 7.26 9.44
N ASP A 84 4.88 5.95 9.24
CA ASP A 84 4.29 5.23 8.13
C ASP A 84 2.82 4.89 8.40
N TRP A 85 1.95 5.50 7.60
CA TRP A 85 0.51 5.31 7.62
C TRP A 85 0.06 4.59 6.36
N TRP A 86 -0.68 3.51 6.55
CA TRP A 86 -1.08 2.62 5.48
C TRP A 86 -2.59 2.51 5.37
N ALA A 87 -3.09 2.34 4.17
CA ALA A 87 -4.45 1.91 3.94
C ALA A 87 -4.55 1.00 2.74
N VAL A 88 -5.46 0.03 2.83
CA VAL A 88 -5.81 -0.85 1.70
C VAL A 88 -7.32 -0.82 1.55
N SER A 89 -7.79 -0.72 0.31
CA SER A 89 -9.21 -0.84 0.00
C SER A 89 -9.45 -1.63 -1.27
N TRP A 90 -10.62 -2.23 -1.40
CA TRP A 90 -10.97 -3.07 -2.55
C TRP A 90 -12.49 -3.22 -2.66
N TYR A 91 -12.94 -3.68 -3.82
CA TYR A 91 -14.30 -4.14 -4.03
C TYR A 91 -14.36 -5.67 -3.96
N THR A 92 -15.46 -6.22 -3.45
CA THR A 92 -15.74 -7.65 -3.55
C THR A 92 -15.89 -8.08 -5.00
N GLN A 93 -15.76 -9.37 -5.28
CA GLN A 93 -15.87 -9.93 -6.64
C GLN A 93 -17.16 -9.49 -7.37
N ASP A 94 -18.27 -9.38 -6.64
CA ASP A 94 -19.57 -8.98 -7.15
C ASP A 94 -19.78 -7.45 -7.19
N LEU A 95 -18.76 -6.69 -6.78
CA LEU A 95 -18.75 -5.24 -6.58
C LEU A 95 -19.84 -4.70 -5.66
N LYS A 96 -20.60 -5.56 -4.96
CA LYS A 96 -21.67 -5.12 -4.07
C LYS A 96 -21.15 -4.50 -2.79
N ASN A 97 -19.91 -4.78 -2.42
CA ASN A 97 -19.30 -4.20 -1.25
C ASN A 97 -17.97 -3.55 -1.58
N TYR A 98 -17.75 -2.38 -0.98
CA TYR A 98 -16.46 -1.74 -0.87
C TYR A 98 -15.90 -1.99 0.53
N CYS A 99 -14.71 -2.57 0.57
CA CYS A 99 -13.98 -2.94 1.77
C CYS A 99 -12.74 -2.06 1.95
N TYR A 100 -12.40 -1.74 3.19
CA TYR A 100 -11.21 -0.96 3.51
C TYR A 100 -10.63 -1.35 4.87
N THR A 101 -9.31 -1.23 5.02
CA THR A 101 -8.63 -1.42 6.31
C THR A 101 -9.11 -0.36 7.29
N ASP A 102 -9.56 -0.82 8.45
CA ASP A 102 -10.32 0.00 9.37
C ASP A 102 -9.83 -0.18 10.82
N PRO A 103 -8.71 0.45 11.21
CA PRO A 103 -8.22 0.36 12.57
C PRO A 103 -9.13 1.05 13.60
N ASN A 104 -10.00 1.99 13.18
CA ASN A 104 -10.73 2.88 14.09
C ASN A 104 -12.15 3.30 13.62
N ASN A 105 -12.83 2.49 12.79
CA ASN A 105 -14.14 2.80 12.20
C ASN A 105 -14.17 4.10 11.36
N PHE A 106 -13.17 4.30 10.50
CA PHE A 106 -12.96 5.57 9.79
C PHE A 106 -13.96 5.80 8.65
N ARG A 107 -14.88 6.74 8.88
CA ARG A 107 -15.95 7.10 7.94
C ARG A 107 -15.46 7.74 6.64
N GLY A 108 -14.30 8.40 6.65
CA GLY A 108 -13.82 9.17 5.49
C GLY A 108 -13.57 8.34 4.23
N PHE A 109 -13.32 7.02 4.34
CA PHE A 109 -13.23 6.13 3.17
C PHE A 109 -14.56 6.01 2.43
N PHE A 110 -15.67 6.08 3.15
CA PHE A 110 -17.00 5.90 2.55
C PHE A 110 -17.47 7.17 1.84
N ASP A 111 -17.20 8.34 2.42
CA ASP A 111 -17.50 9.62 1.78
C ASP A 111 -16.82 9.68 0.39
N VAL A 112 -15.62 9.11 0.24
CA VAL A 112 -14.95 9.01 -1.07
C VAL A 112 -15.73 8.14 -2.06
N VAL A 113 -16.19 6.95 -1.64
CA VAL A 113 -16.98 6.06 -2.52
C VAL A 113 -18.27 6.71 -2.97
N ASP A 114 -18.96 7.44 -2.10
CA ASP A 114 -20.19 8.18 -2.45
C ASP A 114 -19.93 9.26 -3.53
N HIS A 115 -18.69 9.74 -3.64
CA HIS A 115 -18.27 10.70 -4.67
C HIS A 115 -17.67 10.03 -5.92
N VAL A 116 -17.35 8.73 -5.86
CA VAL A 116 -16.96 7.97 -7.05
C VAL A 116 -18.20 7.82 -7.93
N ALA A 117 -18.08 8.19 -9.21
CA ALA A 117 -19.21 8.20 -10.14
C ALA A 117 -19.87 6.81 -10.21
N PRO A 118 -21.18 6.68 -9.88
CA PRO A 118 -21.88 5.39 -9.95
C PRO A 118 -21.76 4.70 -11.31
N GLY A 119 -21.68 5.49 -12.39
CA GLY A 119 -21.46 4.97 -13.75
C GLY A 119 -20.14 4.20 -13.92
N LEU A 120 -19.07 4.57 -13.19
CA LEU A 120 -17.80 3.85 -13.23
C LEU A 120 -17.91 2.49 -12.54
N ILE A 121 -18.62 2.43 -11.41
CA ILE A 121 -18.88 1.17 -10.70
C ILE A 121 -19.71 0.23 -11.60
N THR A 122 -20.79 0.74 -12.21
CA THR A 122 -21.61 -0.02 -13.17
C THR A 122 -20.80 -0.52 -14.37
N ALA A 123 -19.87 0.29 -14.90
CA ALA A 123 -19.01 -0.11 -16.00
C ALA A 123 -18.08 -1.27 -15.64
N VAL A 124 -17.56 -1.32 -14.40
CA VAL A 124 -16.75 -2.44 -13.92
C VAL A 124 -17.60 -3.68 -13.65
N VAL A 125 -18.80 -3.53 -13.08
CA VAL A 125 -19.74 -4.65 -12.89
C VAL A 125 -20.00 -5.39 -14.21
N ALA A 126 -20.22 -4.66 -15.29
CA ALA A 126 -20.51 -5.24 -16.61
C ALA A 126 -19.36 -6.09 -17.17
N VAL A 127 -18.12 -5.90 -16.68
CA VAL A 127 -16.92 -6.58 -17.20
C VAL A 127 -16.20 -7.43 -16.14
N ALA A 128 -16.70 -7.48 -14.90
CA ALA A 128 -16.01 -8.09 -13.77
C ALA A 128 -15.60 -9.54 -14.03
N ALA A 129 -16.48 -10.33 -14.64
CA ALA A 129 -16.18 -11.71 -15.01
C ALA A 129 -14.98 -11.80 -15.97
N ALA A 130 -14.94 -10.98 -17.02
CA ALA A 130 -13.86 -10.96 -18.00
C ALA A 130 -12.50 -10.55 -17.37
N VAL A 131 -12.51 -9.60 -16.41
CA VAL A 131 -11.30 -9.26 -15.64
C VAL A 131 -10.79 -10.47 -14.87
N ILE A 132 -11.69 -11.23 -14.23
CA ILE A 132 -11.34 -12.33 -13.34
C ILE A 132 -10.86 -13.56 -14.12
N THR A 133 -11.56 -13.93 -15.20
CA THR A 133 -11.35 -15.23 -15.86
C THR A 133 -10.50 -15.14 -17.12
N GLU A 134 -10.57 -14.03 -17.84
CA GLU A 134 -9.98 -13.90 -19.19
C GLU A 134 -8.75 -13.01 -19.20
N GLY A 135 -8.55 -12.17 -18.17
CA GLY A 135 -7.45 -11.21 -18.14
C GLY A 135 -7.57 -10.16 -19.24
N ASP A 136 -8.80 -9.86 -19.67
CA ASP A 136 -9.08 -8.90 -20.72
C ASP A 136 -8.55 -7.50 -20.37
N ILE A 137 -7.77 -6.92 -21.28
CA ILE A 137 -7.00 -5.68 -21.04
C ILE A 137 -7.94 -4.49 -20.86
N ASP A 138 -8.97 -4.36 -21.70
CA ASP A 138 -9.92 -3.24 -21.66
C ASP A 138 -10.74 -3.29 -20.36
N SER A 139 -11.14 -4.50 -19.95
CA SER A 139 -11.84 -4.73 -18.70
C SER A 139 -10.96 -4.42 -17.49
N ALA A 140 -9.68 -4.83 -17.52
CA ALA A 140 -8.72 -4.53 -16.48
C ALA A 140 -8.45 -3.02 -16.36
N GLN A 141 -8.44 -2.29 -17.48
CA GLN A 141 -8.29 -0.83 -17.49
C GLN A 141 -9.44 -0.16 -16.72
N LYS A 142 -10.70 -0.54 -16.96
CA LYS A 142 -11.85 0.01 -16.23
C LYS A 142 -11.76 -0.25 -14.73
N ALA A 143 -11.35 -1.46 -14.34
CA ALA A 143 -11.15 -1.79 -12.94
C ALA A 143 -10.02 -0.96 -12.31
N GLY A 144 -8.94 -0.69 -13.05
CA GLY A 144 -7.87 0.22 -12.65
C GLY A 144 -8.34 1.67 -12.52
N GLU A 145 -9.17 2.17 -13.44
CA GLU A 145 -9.78 3.51 -13.35
C GLU A 145 -10.64 3.67 -12.10
N LEU A 146 -11.42 2.64 -11.74
CA LEU A 146 -12.20 2.63 -10.50
C LEU A 146 -11.31 2.64 -9.25
N ALA A 147 -10.24 1.83 -9.25
CA ALA A 147 -9.25 1.82 -8.18
C ALA A 147 -8.62 3.20 -8.03
N TRP A 148 -8.18 3.81 -9.13
CA TRP A 148 -7.56 5.14 -9.13
C TRP A 148 -8.52 6.25 -8.68
N ALA A 149 -9.76 6.26 -9.16
CA ALA A 149 -10.76 7.24 -8.74
C ALA A 149 -10.99 7.19 -7.22
N THR A 150 -11.04 5.98 -6.68
CA THR A 150 -11.15 5.74 -5.23
C THR A 150 -9.88 6.17 -4.51
N THR A 151 -8.70 5.75 -4.98
CA THR A 151 -7.39 6.16 -4.43
C THR A 151 -7.27 7.67 -4.37
N ASN A 152 -7.54 8.37 -5.47
CA ASN A 152 -7.37 9.82 -5.58
C ASN A 152 -8.24 10.56 -4.54
N GLY A 153 -9.48 10.11 -4.33
CA GLY A 153 -10.33 10.66 -3.26
C GLY A 153 -9.72 10.47 -1.88
N LEU A 154 -9.17 9.29 -1.58
CA LEU A 154 -8.52 8.98 -0.30
C LEU A 154 -7.22 9.78 -0.12
N PHE A 155 -6.40 9.89 -1.17
CA PHE A 155 -5.11 10.58 -1.17
C PHE A 155 -5.23 12.05 -0.81
N ASN A 156 -6.25 12.69 -1.37
CA ASN A 156 -6.50 14.12 -1.21
C ASN A 156 -7.09 14.48 0.16
N THR A 157 -7.41 13.50 1.01
CA THR A 157 -7.68 13.78 2.42
C THR A 157 -6.36 14.13 3.12
N GLU A 158 -6.30 15.31 3.76
CA GLU A 158 -5.08 15.79 4.44
C GLU A 158 -4.73 14.96 5.69
N GLY A 159 -5.67 14.19 6.23
CA GLY A 159 -5.47 13.39 7.42
C GLY A 159 -5.00 11.95 7.16
N THR A 160 -4.29 11.37 8.14
CA THR A 160 -4.03 9.92 8.25
C THR A 160 -4.99 9.25 9.25
N LYS A 161 -6.03 9.97 9.67
CA LYS A 161 -7.10 9.39 10.49
C LYS A 161 -7.71 8.22 9.73
N GLY A 162 -7.79 7.07 10.39
CA GLY A 162 -8.26 5.82 9.77
C GLY A 162 -7.21 5.01 9.03
N TYR A 163 -6.00 5.53 8.83
CA TYR A 163 -4.92 4.74 8.29
C TYR A 163 -4.32 3.89 9.42
N LYS A 164 -3.84 2.70 9.06
CA LYS A 164 -3.14 1.83 9.98
C LYS A 164 -1.67 2.23 10.04
N GLN A 165 -1.16 2.53 11.24
CA GLN A 165 0.27 2.72 11.42
C GLN A 165 1.01 1.37 11.37
N HIS A 166 2.09 1.32 10.58
CA HIS A 166 3.08 0.25 10.58
C HIS A 166 4.45 0.83 10.20
N ILE A 167 5.27 1.12 11.20
CA ILE A 167 6.53 1.87 11.07
C ILE A 167 7.59 1.04 10.37
N LEU A 168 8.18 1.61 9.32
CA LEU A 168 9.33 1.04 8.64
C LEU A 168 10.64 1.47 9.31
N ARG A 169 11.59 0.55 9.36
CA ARG A 169 12.91 0.74 9.99
C ARG A 169 14.03 0.45 9.01
N SER A 170 15.27 0.66 9.44
CA SER A 170 16.45 0.41 8.61
C SER A 170 16.48 -0.97 7.97
N ASP A 171 15.97 -1.97 8.69
CA ASP A 171 15.99 -3.38 8.29
C ASP A 171 15.00 -3.70 7.16
N ASP A 172 14.05 -2.79 6.89
CA ASP A 172 13.04 -2.92 5.85
C ASP A 172 13.52 -2.34 4.50
N GLY A 173 14.69 -1.71 4.46
CA GLY A 173 15.24 -1.07 3.26
C GLY A 173 15.46 -2.06 2.12
N GLN A 174 14.86 -1.79 0.96
CA GLN A 174 14.87 -2.65 -0.23
C GLN A 174 14.25 -4.04 0.03
N ARG A 175 13.36 -4.17 1.02
CA ARG A 175 12.67 -5.40 1.39
C ARG A 175 11.16 -5.28 1.17
N PHE A 176 10.49 -6.42 1.33
CA PHE A 176 9.06 -6.53 1.13
C PHE A 176 8.26 -6.21 2.40
N ILE A 177 7.16 -5.49 2.20
CA ILE A 177 6.11 -5.23 3.19
C ILE A 177 4.84 -5.94 2.71
N ASP A 178 4.48 -7.01 3.39
CA ASP A 178 3.44 -7.93 2.94
C ASP A 178 2.12 -7.63 3.65
N PHE A 179 1.09 -7.31 2.87
CA PHE A 179 -0.28 -7.13 3.35
C PHE A 179 -1.09 -8.39 3.10
N HIS A 180 -1.39 -9.16 4.14
CA HIS A 180 -2.19 -10.36 4.04
C HIS A 180 -3.64 -10.07 4.41
N ILE A 181 -4.53 -10.01 3.42
CA ILE A 181 -5.98 -9.86 3.62
C ILE A 181 -6.56 -11.24 3.92
N LYS A 182 -7.08 -11.43 5.13
CA LYS A 182 -7.52 -12.74 5.65
C LYS A 182 -9.03 -12.90 5.54
N ALA A 183 -9.50 -14.11 5.24
CA ALA A 183 -10.92 -14.45 5.21
C ALA A 183 -11.69 -14.18 6.53
N ASN A 184 -10.99 -14.05 7.67
CA ASN A 184 -11.59 -13.82 8.99
C ASN A 184 -11.88 -12.34 9.32
N GLY A 185 -11.79 -11.43 8.34
CA GLY A 185 -12.00 -10.00 8.58
C GLY A 185 -10.75 -9.24 9.01
N GLY A 186 -9.58 -9.88 9.03
CA GLY A 186 -8.30 -9.30 9.42
C GLY A 186 -7.41 -8.91 8.25
N VAL A 187 -6.52 -7.94 8.49
CA VAL A 187 -5.35 -7.68 7.64
C VAL A 187 -4.11 -7.70 8.52
N GLU A 188 -3.13 -8.49 8.13
CA GLU A 188 -1.82 -8.57 8.78
C GLU A 188 -0.77 -7.91 7.87
N ILE A 189 0.01 -7.00 8.44
CA ILE A 189 1.08 -6.26 7.75
C ILE A 189 2.40 -6.80 8.30
N ARG A 190 3.22 -7.41 7.45
CA ARG A 190 4.50 -8.01 7.83
C ARG A 190 5.64 -7.27 7.17
N SER A 191 6.67 -6.98 7.94
CA SER A 191 7.95 -6.46 7.47
C SER A 191 9.08 -7.17 8.22
N PRO A 192 10.33 -7.14 7.73
CA PRO A 192 11.48 -7.61 8.49
C PRO A 192 11.54 -7.06 9.91
N SER A 193 11.13 -5.80 10.12
CA SER A 193 11.20 -5.15 11.42
C SER A 193 9.98 -5.39 12.34
N GLY A 194 8.91 -6.02 11.86
CA GLY A 194 7.81 -6.47 12.72
C GLY A 194 6.49 -6.75 12.02
N VAL A 195 5.46 -6.99 12.85
CA VAL A 195 4.11 -7.32 12.38
C VAL A 195 3.09 -6.39 13.02
N SER A 196 2.15 -5.88 12.22
CA SER A 196 0.98 -5.14 12.68
C SER A 196 -0.30 -5.85 12.25
N ASN A 197 -1.34 -5.79 13.07
CA ASN A 197 -2.66 -6.32 12.74
C ASN A 197 -3.71 -5.21 12.71
N THR A 198 -4.66 -5.31 11.79
CA THR A 198 -5.86 -4.47 11.73
C THR A 198 -7.06 -5.29 11.26
N LYS A 199 -8.26 -4.75 11.41
CA LYS A 199 -9.46 -5.30 10.76
C LYS A 199 -9.74 -4.57 9.46
N TYR A 200 -10.61 -5.13 8.64
CA TYR A 200 -11.26 -4.40 7.55
C TYR A 200 -12.78 -4.36 7.76
N THR A 201 -13.39 -3.30 7.23
CA THR A 201 -14.83 -3.10 7.21
C THR A 201 -15.28 -3.13 5.76
N CYS A 202 -16.42 -3.78 5.47
CA CYS A 202 -17.06 -3.76 4.15
C CYS A 202 -18.42 -3.08 4.25
N ARG A 203 -18.78 -2.27 3.24
CA ARG A 203 -20.06 -1.60 3.13
C ARG A 203 -20.64 -1.75 1.73
N SER A 204 -21.97 -1.78 1.64
CA SER A 204 -22.65 -1.88 0.35
C SER A 204 -22.30 -0.70 -0.54
N THR A 205 -21.98 -0.98 -1.79
CA THR A 205 -22.00 0.01 -2.86
C THR A 205 -23.47 0.22 -3.25
N ASN A 206 -23.93 1.47 -3.29
CA ASN A 206 -25.28 1.77 -3.77
C ASN A 206 -25.21 1.92 -5.29
N ILE A 207 -25.34 0.81 -6.00
CA ILE A 207 -25.38 0.74 -7.48
C ILE A 207 -26.82 0.46 -7.92
#